data_AF-A0A520PCC3-F1
#
_entry.id   AF-A0A520PCC3-F1
#
_cell.length_a   1.000
_cell.length_b   1.000
_cell.length_c   1.000
_cell.angle_alpha   90.00
_cell.angle_beta   90.00
_cell.angle_gamma   90.00
#
_symmetry.space_group_name_H-M   'P 1'
#
loop_
_entity.id
_entity.type
_entity.pdbx_description
1 polymer ?
#
loop_
_entity_poly.entity_id
_entity_poly.type
_entity_poly.pdbx_seq_one_letter_code
_entity_poly.pdbx_strand_id
1 'polypeptide(L)'
;MGADAGDMGIGFEFENFHQALSAFHEARQDPMLMEVNRKRWEDPAGDISGPVLMRDVYKPMDITAPVVVVRTYQMSRKHLPEMIDIVKEIDSLSDNQVTAMVPVQHPQMDRIHGIYHFHSLADAGKYIDEVGLSPRFQELVNKANELGALVRSGMNIKL
;
A
#
# COMPACT_ATOMS: atom_id res chain seq x y z
N MET A 1 8.46 -5.57 7.50
CA MET A 1 9.48 -6.55 7.04
C MET A 1 9.68 -6.41 5.54
N GLY A 2 10.91 -6.42 5.03
CA GLY A 2 11.24 -6.14 3.62
C GLY A 2 12.21 -4.95 3.49
N ALA A 3 12.22 -4.28 2.34
CA ALA A 3 13.15 -3.16 2.05
C ALA A 3 13.04 -1.98 3.03
N ASP A 4 11.90 -1.84 3.72
CA ASP A 4 11.58 -0.73 4.63
C ASP A 4 11.42 -1.26 6.07
N ALA A 5 12.14 -2.35 6.41
CA ALA A 5 12.10 -2.88 7.77
C ALA A 5 12.74 -1.89 8.75
N GLY A 6 11.96 -1.44 9.74
CA GLY A 6 12.37 -0.41 10.70
C GLY A 6 11.69 0.93 10.48
N ASP A 7 11.12 1.15 9.28
CA ASP A 7 10.39 2.37 8.97
C ASP A 7 9.02 2.38 9.67
N MET A 8 8.60 3.56 10.13
CA MET A 8 7.28 3.80 10.67
C MET A 8 6.46 4.63 9.69
N GLY A 9 5.26 4.14 9.35
CA GLY A 9 4.33 4.83 8.47
C GLY A 9 3.12 5.36 9.23
N ILE A 10 2.58 6.51 8.80
CA ILE A 10 1.29 7.01 9.24
C ILE A 10 0.40 7.12 7.99
N GLY A 11 -0.75 6.46 8.02
CA GLY A 11 -1.73 6.47 6.94
C GLY A 11 -3.06 7.03 7.42
N PHE A 12 -3.78 7.68 6.50
CA PHE A 12 -5.12 8.20 6.72
C PHE A 12 -5.99 7.80 5.54
N GLU A 13 -7.24 7.44 5.81
CA GLU A 13 -8.25 7.14 4.81
C GLU A 13 -9.30 8.25 4.81
N PHE A 14 -9.74 8.65 3.62
CA PHE A 14 -10.77 9.67 3.41
C PHE A 14 -11.67 9.24 2.27
N GLU A 15 -12.94 9.63 2.31
CA GLU A 15 -13.91 9.30 1.24
C GLU A 15 -13.55 9.95 -0.10
N ASN A 16 -12.88 11.11 -0.07
CA ASN A 16 -12.48 11.84 -1.27
C ASN A 16 -11.31 12.80 -1.01
N PHE A 17 -10.69 13.25 -2.11
CA PHE A 17 -9.53 14.16 -2.06
C PHE A 17 -9.83 15.53 -1.49
N HIS A 18 -11.06 16.02 -1.62
CA HIS A 18 -11.42 17.31 -1.04
C HIS A 18 -11.36 17.23 0.49
N GLN A 19 -11.99 16.23 1.10
CA GLN A 19 -11.89 15.99 2.54
C GLN A 19 -10.44 15.77 2.99
N ALA A 20 -9.68 14.93 2.26
CA ALA A 20 -8.28 14.67 2.59
C ALA A 20 -7.44 15.96 2.61
N LEU A 21 -7.50 16.76 1.55
CA LEU A 21 -6.70 17.99 1.43
C LEU A 21 -7.17 19.09 2.40
N SER A 22 -8.47 19.17 2.69
CA SER A 22 -9.01 20.06 3.73
C SER A 22 -8.50 19.67 5.12
N ALA A 23 -8.54 18.39 5.48
CA ALA A 23 -8.02 17.90 6.76
C ALA A 23 -6.50 18.14 6.88
N PHE A 24 -5.73 17.91 5.82
CA PHE A 24 -4.30 18.25 5.79
C PHE A 24 -4.03 19.75 5.93
N HIS A 25 -4.90 20.61 5.37
CA HIS A 25 -4.79 22.06 5.53
C HIS A 25 -5.01 22.49 6.97
N GLU A 26 -6.07 22.01 7.60
CA GLU A 26 -6.41 22.28 9.00
C GLU A 26 -5.33 21.75 9.94
N ALA A 27 -4.86 20.51 9.74
CA ALA A 27 -3.80 19.92 10.55
C ALA A 27 -2.51 20.76 10.53
N ARG A 28 -2.17 21.40 9.41
CA ARG A 28 -0.99 22.30 9.32
C ARG A 28 -1.13 23.59 10.11
N GLN A 29 -2.33 23.95 10.54
CA GLN A 29 -2.61 25.10 11.38
C GLN A 29 -2.74 24.71 12.86
N ASP A 30 -2.77 23.41 13.17
CA ASP A 30 -2.87 22.90 14.53
C ASP A 30 -1.58 23.20 15.33
N PRO A 31 -1.67 23.90 16.49
CA PRO A 31 -0.50 24.27 17.28
C PRO A 31 0.33 23.08 17.78
N MET A 32 -0.31 21.94 18.08
CA MET A 32 0.40 20.73 18.49
C MET A 32 1.20 20.16 17.32
N LEU A 33 0.61 20.08 16.13
CA LEU A 33 1.33 19.59 14.95
C LEU A 33 2.46 20.55 14.54
N MET A 34 2.26 21.87 14.68
CA MET A 34 3.31 22.86 14.46
C MET A 34 4.50 22.66 15.42
N GLU A 35 4.24 22.43 16.71
CA GLU A 35 5.29 22.20 17.70
C GLU A 35 6.03 20.87 17.47
N VAL A 36 5.30 19.81 17.13
CA VAL A 36 5.92 18.53 16.74
C VAL A 36 6.83 18.73 15.52
N ASN A 37 6.36 19.44 14.50
CA ASN A 37 7.17 19.74 13.32
C ASN A 37 8.39 20.59 13.64
N ARG A 38 8.30 21.57 14.54
CA ARG A 38 9.45 22.39 14.99
C ARG A 38 10.51 21.52 15.65
N LYS A 39 10.14 20.69 16.62
CA LYS A 39 11.06 19.74 17.29
C LYS A 39 11.74 18.81 16.29
N ARG A 40 10.96 18.28 15.36
CA ARG A 40 11.42 17.41 14.26
C ARG A 40 12.46 18.09 13.36
N TRP A 41 12.43 19.42 13.19
CA TRP A 41 13.43 20.17 12.42
C TRP A 41 14.70 20.46 13.22
N GLU A 42 14.58 20.70 14.53
CA GLU A 42 15.71 21.05 15.39
C GLU A 42 16.50 19.82 15.86
N ASP A 43 15.82 18.72 16.13
CA ASP A 43 16.39 17.46 16.62
C ASP A 43 15.66 16.26 15.96
N PRO A 44 15.99 15.94 14.70
CA PRO A 44 15.30 14.89 13.97
C PRO A 44 15.65 13.50 14.52
N ALA A 45 14.62 12.74 14.92
CA ALA A 45 14.77 11.34 15.30
C ALA A 45 14.89 10.37 14.10
N GLY A 46 14.72 10.87 12.87
CA GLY A 46 14.79 10.10 11.63
C GLY A 46 14.43 10.91 10.39
N ASP A 47 14.59 10.29 9.21
CA ASP A 47 14.24 10.89 7.93
C ASP A 47 12.75 10.74 7.62
N ILE A 48 12.15 11.76 6.99
CA ILE A 48 10.73 11.76 6.65
C ILE A 48 10.54 11.85 5.14
N SER A 49 9.78 10.90 4.62
CA SER A 49 9.30 10.87 3.25
C SER A 49 7.79 11.16 3.19
N GLY A 50 7.35 11.81 2.11
CA GLY A 50 5.95 12.17 1.88
C GLY A 50 5.61 13.66 2.13
N PRO A 51 4.32 14.03 2.17
CA PRO A 51 3.15 13.15 2.06
C PRO A 51 3.01 12.52 0.67
N VAL A 52 2.41 11.34 0.63
CA VAL A 52 2.07 10.62 -0.60
C VAL A 52 0.56 10.53 -0.70
N LEU A 53 -0.02 10.90 -1.84
CA LEU A 53 -1.45 10.71 -2.08
C LEU A 53 -1.65 9.52 -3.00
N MET A 54 -2.51 8.61 -2.56
CA MET A 54 -2.88 7.39 -3.26
C MET A 54 -4.40 7.40 -3.53
N ARG A 55 -4.84 6.60 -4.49
CA ARG A 55 -6.25 6.23 -4.63
C ARG A 55 -6.41 4.73 -4.81
N ASP A 56 -7.51 4.21 -4.32
CA ASP A 56 -7.96 2.87 -4.64
C ASP A 56 -8.37 2.79 -6.11
N VAL A 57 -7.99 1.69 -6.75
CA VAL A 57 -8.42 1.31 -8.11
C VAL A 57 -9.11 -0.05 -8.13
N TYR A 58 -9.03 -0.81 -7.04
CA TYR A 58 -9.80 -2.02 -6.80
C TYR A 58 -9.99 -2.25 -5.30
N LYS A 59 -11.26 -2.22 -4.83
CA LYS A 59 -11.69 -2.26 -3.42
C LYS A 59 -11.03 -1.20 -2.52
N PRO A 60 -11.72 -0.66 -1.50
CA PRO A 60 -11.10 0.28 -0.56
C PRO A 60 -10.03 -0.43 0.29
N MET A 61 -8.92 0.25 0.54
CA MET A 61 -7.89 -0.17 1.49
C MET A 61 -8.46 -0.30 2.91
N ASP A 62 -8.22 -1.41 3.60
CA ASP A 62 -8.53 -1.52 5.03
C ASP A 62 -7.31 -1.08 5.86
N ILE A 63 -7.30 0.18 6.29
CA ILE A 63 -6.24 0.73 7.14
C ILE A 63 -6.27 0.19 8.59
N THR A 64 -7.33 -0.55 8.95
CA THR A 64 -7.48 -1.15 10.28
C THR A 64 -6.86 -2.53 10.37
N ALA A 65 -6.60 -3.19 9.23
CA ALA A 65 -5.98 -4.50 9.14
C ALA A 65 -4.66 -4.56 9.95
N PRO A 66 -4.50 -5.55 10.87
CA PRO A 66 -3.29 -5.68 11.68
C PRO A 66 -2.02 -5.94 10.88
N VAL A 67 -2.15 -6.68 9.77
CA VAL A 67 -1.03 -7.04 8.90
C VAL A 67 -1.44 -6.81 7.46
N VAL A 68 -0.61 -6.11 6.70
CA VAL A 68 -0.77 -5.99 5.25
C VAL A 68 0.51 -6.36 4.53
N VAL A 69 0.39 -7.16 3.47
CA VAL A 69 1.50 -7.44 2.54
C VAL A 69 1.29 -6.60 1.31
N VAL A 70 2.33 -5.87 0.90
CA VAL A 70 2.30 -4.97 -0.25
C VAL A 70 3.27 -5.47 -1.31
N ARG A 71 2.76 -5.70 -2.52
CA ARG A 71 3.55 -5.96 -3.72
C ARG A 71 3.45 -4.76 -4.65
N THR A 72 4.58 -4.14 -4.96
CA THR A 72 4.64 -2.94 -5.80
C THR A 72 5.23 -3.26 -7.15
N TYR A 73 4.44 -3.04 -8.20
CA TYR A 73 4.86 -3.21 -9.59
C TYR A 73 5.13 -1.85 -10.24
N GLN A 74 6.21 -1.78 -11.02
CA GLN A 74 6.45 -0.72 -12.01
C GLN A 74 5.81 -1.09 -13.32
N MET A 75 4.91 -0.27 -13.83
CA MET A 75 4.32 -0.52 -15.14
C MET A 75 3.86 0.76 -15.81
N SER A 76 3.73 0.72 -17.13
CA SER A 76 3.02 1.77 -17.86
C SER A 76 1.56 1.81 -17.43
N ARG A 77 1.02 2.99 -17.16
CA ARG A 77 -0.39 3.19 -16.77
C ARG A 77 -1.40 2.63 -17.78
N LYS A 78 -1.00 2.43 -19.04
CA LYS A 78 -1.84 1.79 -20.07
C LYS A 78 -2.25 0.36 -19.70
N HIS A 79 -1.43 -0.35 -18.92
CA HIS A 79 -1.68 -1.72 -18.47
C HIS A 79 -2.50 -1.78 -17.18
N LEU A 80 -2.94 -0.64 -16.64
CA LEU A 80 -3.72 -0.60 -15.40
C LEU A 80 -5.00 -1.44 -15.46
N PRO A 81 -5.82 -1.42 -16.54
CA PRO A 81 -7.01 -2.27 -16.60
C PRO A 81 -6.68 -3.76 -16.51
N GLU A 82 -5.69 -4.23 -17.27
CA GLU A 82 -5.25 -5.63 -17.29
C GLU A 82 -4.69 -6.07 -15.92
N MET A 83 -3.91 -5.20 -15.27
CA MET A 83 -3.39 -5.48 -13.94
C MET A 83 -4.50 -5.53 -12.88
N ILE A 84 -5.54 -4.68 -12.99
CA ILE A 84 -6.71 -4.73 -12.10
C ILE A 84 -7.44 -6.07 -12.25
N ASP A 85 -7.54 -6.61 -13.47
CA ASP A 85 -8.18 -7.91 -13.68
C ASP A 85 -7.36 -9.05 -13.05
N ILE A 86 -6.02 -8.98 -13.11
CA ILE A 86 -5.16 -9.92 -12.36
C ILE A 86 -5.40 -9.80 -10.85
N VAL A 87 -5.51 -8.58 -10.32
CA VAL A 87 -5.79 -8.37 -8.89
C VAL A 87 -7.14 -8.98 -8.50
N LYS A 88 -8.19 -8.82 -9.32
CA LYS A 88 -9.50 -9.47 -9.10
C LYS A 88 -9.38 -10.98 -9.06
N GLU A 89 -8.63 -11.56 -10.00
CA GLU A 89 -8.41 -13.01 -10.03
C GLU A 89 -7.68 -13.48 -8.76
N ILE A 90 -6.67 -12.75 -8.31
CA ILE A 90 -5.94 -13.05 -7.06
C ILE A 90 -6.86 -12.94 -5.83
N ASP A 91 -7.65 -11.87 -5.73
CA ASP A 91 -8.61 -11.62 -4.67
C ASP A 91 -9.65 -12.74 -4.56
N SER A 92 -9.99 -13.39 -5.68
CA SER A 92 -10.92 -14.53 -5.70
C SER A 92 -10.34 -15.86 -5.22
N LEU A 93 -9.01 -15.94 -4.98
CA LEU A 93 -8.36 -17.20 -4.58
C LEU A 93 -8.52 -17.54 -3.09
N SER A 94 -9.04 -16.62 -2.27
CA SER A 94 -9.22 -16.83 -0.83
C SER A 94 -10.25 -15.86 -0.25
N ASP A 95 -10.61 -16.06 1.00
CA ASP A 95 -11.45 -15.12 1.74
C ASP A 95 -10.71 -13.86 2.21
N ASN A 96 -9.36 -13.83 2.12
CA ASN A 96 -8.57 -12.65 2.47
C ASN A 96 -8.70 -11.56 1.40
N GLN A 97 -8.99 -10.34 1.84
CA GLN A 97 -9.17 -9.20 0.94
C GLN A 97 -7.87 -8.78 0.27
N VAL A 98 -7.92 -8.59 -1.05
CA VAL A 98 -6.88 -7.93 -1.83
C VAL A 98 -7.41 -6.62 -2.42
N THR A 99 -6.67 -5.54 -2.25
CA THR A 99 -6.96 -4.23 -2.84
C THR A 99 -5.86 -3.83 -3.81
N ALA A 100 -6.14 -2.84 -4.65
CA ALA A 100 -5.11 -2.19 -5.45
C ALA A 100 -5.17 -0.67 -5.34
N MET A 101 -4.00 -0.06 -5.21
CA MET A 101 -3.84 1.39 -5.14
C MET A 101 -2.84 1.90 -6.16
N VAL A 102 -3.03 3.14 -6.62
CA VAL A 102 -2.07 3.86 -7.47
C VAL A 102 -1.79 5.26 -6.91
N PRO A 103 -0.59 5.81 -7.14
CA PRO A 103 -0.26 7.16 -6.73
C PRO A 103 -1.00 8.21 -7.56
N VAL A 104 -1.46 9.24 -6.86
CA VAL A 104 -2.00 10.49 -7.41
C VAL A 104 -0.97 11.62 -7.26
N GLN A 105 -0.20 11.62 -6.16
CA GLN A 105 0.92 12.53 -5.95
C GLN A 105 2.08 11.79 -5.30
N HIS A 106 3.08 11.45 -6.12
CA HIS A 106 4.29 10.74 -5.71
C HIS A 106 5.39 10.92 -6.78
N PRO A 107 6.69 10.90 -6.45
CA PRO A 107 7.74 10.91 -7.47
C PRO A 107 7.68 9.72 -8.43
N GLN A 108 7.14 8.59 -7.98
CA GLN A 108 7.03 7.36 -8.77
C GLN A 108 5.56 7.14 -9.19
N MET A 109 5.11 7.86 -10.22
CA MET A 109 3.71 7.81 -10.69
C MET A 109 3.37 6.55 -11.52
N ASP A 110 4.37 5.72 -11.79
CA ASP A 110 4.33 4.50 -12.58
C ASP A 110 4.18 3.22 -11.72
N ARG A 111 3.73 3.39 -10.47
CA ARG A 111 3.53 2.29 -9.52
C ARG A 111 2.09 1.87 -9.40
N ILE A 112 1.89 0.58 -9.18
CA ILE A 112 0.67 0.01 -8.62
C ILE A 112 1.04 -0.87 -7.43
N HIS A 113 0.20 -0.85 -6.42
CA HIS A 113 0.37 -1.63 -5.20
C HIS A 113 -0.78 -2.62 -5.11
N GLY A 114 -0.47 -3.93 -5.12
CA GLY A 114 -1.41 -4.97 -4.69
C GLY A 114 -1.22 -5.20 -3.20
N ILE A 115 -2.31 -5.08 -2.43
CA ILE A 115 -2.26 -5.07 -0.97
C ILE A 115 -3.16 -6.16 -0.43
N TYR A 116 -2.56 -7.11 0.30
CA TYR A 116 -3.22 -8.26 0.89
C TYR A 116 -3.42 -7.99 2.38
N HIS A 117 -4.63 -8.18 2.89
CA HIS A 117 -5.01 -7.84 4.26
C HIS A 117 -5.16 -9.11 5.08
N PHE A 118 -4.57 -9.13 6.28
CA PHE A 118 -4.55 -10.29 7.16
C PHE A 118 -4.85 -9.91 8.60
N HIS A 119 -5.46 -10.84 9.33
CA HIS A 119 -5.79 -10.63 10.75
C HIS A 119 -4.59 -10.86 11.69
N SER A 120 -3.57 -11.57 11.23
CA SER A 120 -2.35 -11.84 12.00
C SER A 120 -1.18 -12.24 11.10
N LEU A 121 0.03 -12.28 11.66
CA LEU A 121 1.21 -12.81 10.97
C LEU A 121 1.05 -14.30 10.63
N ALA A 122 0.39 -15.08 11.50
CA ALA A 122 0.14 -16.49 11.27
C ALA A 122 -0.83 -16.71 10.09
N ASP A 123 -1.86 -15.87 10.00
CA ASP A 123 -2.82 -15.86 8.89
C ASP A 123 -2.14 -15.49 7.56
N ALA A 124 -1.29 -14.45 7.58
CA ALA A 124 -0.45 -14.11 6.42
C ALA A 124 0.48 -15.27 6.00
N GLY A 125 1.11 -15.96 6.95
CA GLY A 125 1.95 -17.13 6.69
C GLY A 125 1.16 -18.27 6.04
N LYS A 126 -0.02 -18.59 6.60
CA LYS A 126 -0.92 -19.62 6.05
C LYS A 126 -1.35 -19.29 4.62
N TYR A 127 -1.73 -18.04 4.34
CA TYR A 127 -2.07 -17.60 2.99
C TYR A 127 -0.91 -17.79 2.01
N ILE A 128 0.31 -17.45 2.43
CA ILE A 128 1.49 -17.65 1.58
C ILE A 128 1.65 -19.14 1.25
N ASP A 129 1.57 -20.02 2.24
CA ASP A 129 1.75 -21.47 2.06
C ASP A 129 0.66 -22.09 1.17
N GLU A 130 -0.61 -21.74 1.39
CA GLU A 130 -1.74 -22.39 0.73
C GLU A 130 -2.10 -21.75 -0.62
N VAL A 131 -2.05 -20.42 -0.70
CA VAL A 131 -2.47 -19.66 -1.89
C VAL A 131 -1.27 -19.11 -2.63
N GLY A 132 -0.36 -18.43 -1.93
CA GLY A 132 0.82 -17.78 -2.51
C GLY A 132 1.74 -18.75 -3.26
N LEU A 133 1.89 -19.98 -2.77
CA LEU A 133 2.69 -21.02 -3.43
C LEU A 133 1.90 -21.88 -4.44
N SER A 134 0.59 -21.65 -4.57
CA SER A 134 -0.23 -22.44 -5.50
C SER A 134 0.18 -22.19 -6.96
N PRO A 135 0.07 -23.19 -7.85
CA PRO A 135 0.34 -23.01 -9.27
C PRO A 135 -0.48 -21.87 -9.88
N ARG A 136 -1.75 -21.75 -9.47
CA ARG A 136 -2.65 -20.72 -9.96
C ARG A 136 -2.19 -19.31 -9.60
N PHE A 137 -1.77 -19.09 -8.36
CA PHE A 137 -1.22 -17.79 -7.96
C PHE A 137 0.07 -17.47 -8.72
N GLN A 138 0.96 -18.46 -8.88
CA GLN A 138 2.21 -18.28 -9.62
C GLN A 138 1.99 -17.93 -11.10
N GLU A 139 0.98 -18.53 -11.75
CA GLU A 139 0.55 -18.13 -13.10
C GLU A 139 0.15 -16.65 -13.17
N LEU A 140 -0.63 -16.17 -12.18
CA LEU A 140 -1.07 -14.78 -12.12
C LEU A 140 0.10 -13.83 -11.85
N VAL A 141 1.06 -14.23 -11.00
CA VAL A 141 2.31 -13.48 -10.80
C VAL A 141 3.09 -13.37 -12.11
N ASN A 142 3.17 -14.44 -12.89
CA ASN A 142 3.85 -14.42 -14.19
C ASN A 142 3.15 -13.48 -15.18
N LYS A 143 1.82 -13.52 -15.27
CA LYS A 143 1.05 -12.56 -16.09
C LYS A 143 1.29 -11.13 -15.64
N ALA A 144 1.33 -10.87 -14.33
CA ALA A 144 1.65 -9.53 -13.81
C ALA A 144 3.06 -9.09 -14.22
N ASN A 145 4.02 -10.03 -14.25
CA ASN A 145 5.39 -9.78 -14.68
C ASN A 145 5.51 -9.47 -16.19
N GLU A 146 4.55 -9.89 -17.02
CA GLU A 146 4.49 -9.51 -18.44
C GLU A 146 4.03 -8.04 -18.61
N LEU A 147 3.23 -7.53 -17.68
CA LEU A 147 2.71 -6.16 -17.70
C LEU A 147 3.63 -5.14 -17.03
N GLY A 148 4.47 -5.59 -16.09
CA GLY A 148 5.34 -4.73 -15.30
C GLY A 148 6.36 -5.48 -14.45
N ALA A 149 7.31 -4.77 -13.88
CA ALA A 149 8.33 -5.37 -13.02
C ALA A 149 7.94 -5.25 -11.54
N LEU A 150 7.95 -6.35 -10.79
CA LEU A 150 7.90 -6.28 -9.33
C LEU A 150 9.18 -5.61 -8.82
N VAL A 151 9.06 -4.42 -8.23
CA VAL A 151 10.22 -3.65 -7.74
C VAL A 151 10.36 -3.66 -6.23
N ARG A 152 9.28 -3.97 -5.51
CA ARG A 152 9.28 -3.97 -4.06
C ARG A 152 8.20 -4.92 -3.55
N SER A 153 8.55 -5.64 -2.49
CA SER A 153 7.60 -6.44 -1.70
C SER A 153 7.94 -6.23 -0.24
N GLY A 154 6.91 -6.06 0.58
CA GLY A 154 7.09 -5.84 2.02
C GLY A 154 5.82 -6.13 2.79
N MET A 155 5.95 -6.13 4.11
CA MET A 155 4.86 -6.33 5.04
C MET A 155 4.86 -5.20 6.05
N ASN A 156 3.71 -4.54 6.20
CA ASN A 156 3.47 -3.55 7.24
C ASN A 156 2.68 -4.22 8.36
N ILE A 157 3.08 -3.94 9.59
CA ILE A 157 2.49 -4.49 10.80
C ILE A 157 2.04 -3.30 11.63
N LYS A 158 0.76 -3.29 12.01
CA LYS A 158 0.22 -2.28 12.90
C LYS A 158 0.76 -2.53 14.31
N LEU A 159 1.30 -1.50 14.94
CA LEU A 159 1.80 -1.49 16.31
C LEU A 159 0.74 -1.01 17.29
#